data_AF-A0A7C1EUY7-F1
#
_entry.id   AF-A0A7C1EUY7-F1
#
_cell.length_a   1.000
_cell.length_b   1.000
_cell.length_c   1.000
_cell.angle_alpha   90.00
_cell.angle_beta   90.00
_cell.angle_gamma   90.00
#
_symmetry.space_group_name_H-M   'P 1'
#
loop_
_entity.id
_entity.type
_entity.pdbx_description
1 polymer ?
#
loop_
_entity_poly.entity_id
_entity_poly.type
_entity_poly.pdbx_seq_one_letter_code
_entity_poly.pdbx_strand_id
1 'polypeptide(L)'
;MKKIILIFFILLQSFKLHACFGPELIIGYEDGKIEHYTASVILELYIKEKTGVGVKITPISDNNNIYYLLKNEKVDIILTDKNLNMNVLSRKTFTLDKNRNLYYRAKIKEDLRFTTVMEAIERLSKNLNSQDITKLAEKINKEKLERRIVKEFLMQRGLW
;
A
#
# COMPACT_ATOMS: atom_id res chain seq x y z
N MET A 1 -5.70 -27.90 -48.56
CA MET A 1 -6.53 -27.15 -47.59
C MET A 1 -6.13 -27.30 -46.10
N LYS A 2 -5.30 -28.29 -45.71
CA LYS A 2 -4.84 -28.44 -44.30
C LYS A 2 -3.78 -27.42 -43.84
N LYS A 3 -2.99 -26.83 -44.76
CA LYS A 3 -1.91 -25.88 -44.42
C LYS A 3 -2.39 -24.48 -44.03
N ILE A 4 -3.59 -24.07 -44.47
CA ILE A 4 -4.15 -22.73 -44.19
C ILE A 4 -4.69 -22.66 -42.74
N ILE A 5 -5.20 -23.77 -42.21
CA ILE A 5 -5.72 -23.86 -40.84
C ILE A 5 -4.62 -23.68 -39.79
N LEU A 6 -3.40 -24.15 -40.08
CA LEU A 6 -2.26 -24.03 -39.16
C LEU A 6 -1.78 -22.58 -38.98
N ILE A 7 -1.88 -21.77 -40.05
CA ILE A 7 -1.47 -20.35 -40.03
C ILE A 7 -2.47 -19.52 -39.20
N PHE A 8 -3.75 -19.87 -39.23
CA PHE A 8 -4.78 -19.18 -38.45
C PHE A 8 -4.61 -19.42 -36.93
N PHE A 9 -4.12 -20.58 -36.53
CA PHE A 9 -3.90 -20.91 -35.11
C PHE A 9 -2.68 -20.20 -34.51
N ILE A 10 -1.66 -19.89 -35.32
CA ILE A 10 -0.45 -19.17 -34.88
C ILE A 10 -0.73 -17.67 -34.70
N LEU A 11 -1.64 -17.08 -35.49
CA LEU A 11 -2.02 -15.67 -35.35
C LEU A 11 -2.84 -15.38 -34.09
N LEU A 12 -3.55 -16.38 -33.54
CA LEU A 12 -4.35 -16.24 -32.32
C LEU A 12 -3.52 -16.22 -31.02
N GLN A 13 -2.25 -16.64 -31.04
CA GLN A 13 -1.40 -16.66 -29.84
C GLN A 13 -0.69 -15.33 -29.53
N SER A 14 -0.86 -14.32 -30.40
CA SER A 14 -0.13 -13.04 -30.26
C SER A 14 -0.84 -12.01 -29.39
N PHE A 15 -2.07 -12.25 -28.95
CA PHE A 15 -2.70 -11.41 -27.93
C PHE A 15 -2.16 -11.82 -26.56
N LYS A 16 -0.93 -11.38 -26.26
CA LYS A 16 -0.54 -11.13 -24.88
C LYS A 16 -1.52 -10.10 -24.34
N LEU A 17 -2.60 -10.61 -23.73
CA LEU A 17 -3.44 -9.89 -22.79
C LEU A 17 -2.49 -9.27 -21.77
N HIS A 18 -2.07 -8.03 -22.04
CA HIS A 18 -1.81 -7.06 -21.00
C HIS A 18 -3.17 -6.86 -20.35
N ALA A 19 -3.58 -7.84 -19.53
CA ALA A 19 -4.66 -7.67 -18.60
C ALA A 19 -4.35 -6.34 -17.92
N CYS A 20 -5.24 -5.37 -18.10
CA CYS A 20 -5.08 -4.02 -17.58
C CYS A 20 -4.86 -4.13 -16.07
N PHE A 21 -3.60 -4.22 -15.65
CA PHE A 21 -3.22 -4.02 -14.27
C PHE A 21 -3.62 -2.58 -13.99
N GLY A 22 -4.65 -2.41 -13.18
CA GLY A 22 -5.06 -1.10 -12.68
C GLY A 22 -3.87 -0.39 -12.06
N PRO A 23 -3.96 0.93 -11.86
CA PRO A 23 -2.86 1.68 -11.26
C PRO A 23 -2.44 1.06 -9.93
N GLU A 24 -1.13 0.90 -9.76
CA GLU A 24 -0.54 0.40 -8.53
C GLU A 24 -0.29 1.56 -7.57
N LEU A 25 -0.73 1.41 -6.33
CA LEU A 25 -0.51 2.35 -5.24
C LEU A 25 0.81 2.02 -4.55
N ILE A 26 1.72 2.99 -4.43
CA ILE A 26 3.04 2.76 -3.82
C ILE A 26 3.06 3.26 -2.36
N ILE A 27 3.23 2.35 -1.41
CA ILE A 27 3.39 2.65 0.01
C ILE A 27 4.87 2.63 0.38
N GLY A 28 5.39 3.75 0.87
CA GLY A 28 6.73 3.89 1.40
C GLY A 28 6.79 3.66 2.91
N TYR A 29 7.81 2.94 3.37
CA TYR A 29 8.14 2.78 4.79
C TYR A 29 9.60 3.13 5.05
N GLU A 30 9.91 3.69 6.22
CA GLU A 30 11.31 3.92 6.60
C GLU A 30 12.04 2.59 6.81
N ASP A 31 13.15 2.40 6.10
CA ASP A 31 13.97 1.19 6.20
C ASP A 31 14.58 1.05 7.61
N GLY A 32 14.74 -0.18 8.08
CA GLY A 32 15.20 -0.46 9.44
C GLY A 32 14.14 -0.28 10.55
N LYS A 33 12.94 0.25 10.24
CA LYS A 33 11.82 0.36 11.19
C LYS A 33 10.78 -0.73 10.95
N ILE A 34 10.88 -1.83 11.70
CA ILE A 34 9.98 -3.00 11.57
C ILE A 34 8.50 -2.65 11.74
N GLU A 35 8.18 -1.66 12.57
CA GLU A 35 6.81 -1.22 12.79
C GLU A 35 6.23 -0.47 11.57
N HIS A 36 7.06 0.28 10.85
CA HIS A 36 6.65 0.98 9.62
C HIS A 36 6.43 -0.01 8.48
N TYR A 37 7.31 -1.01 8.39
CA TYR A 37 7.12 -2.14 7.49
C TYR A 37 5.82 -2.87 7.80
N THR A 38 5.60 -3.25 9.06
CA THR A 38 4.40 -3.96 9.52
C THR A 38 3.13 -3.18 9.19
N ALA A 39 3.09 -1.89 9.50
CA ALA A 39 1.97 -1.03 9.17
C ALA A 39 1.73 -0.92 7.65
N SER A 40 2.80 -0.94 6.84
CA SER A 40 2.69 -0.96 5.39
C SER A 40 2.12 -2.27 4.86
N VAL A 41 2.47 -3.42 5.45
CA VAL A 41 1.88 -4.73 5.11
C VAL A 41 0.39 -4.78 5.48
N ILE A 42 0.00 -4.20 6.62
CA ILE A 42 -1.42 -4.06 6.99
C ILE A 42 -2.17 -3.24 5.95
N LEU A 43 -1.64 -2.07 5.58
CA LEU A 43 -2.26 -1.21 4.57
C LEU A 43 -2.34 -1.92 3.21
N GLU A 44 -1.27 -2.58 2.78
CA GLU A 44 -1.22 -3.32 1.51
C GLU A 44 -2.33 -4.36 1.43
N LEU A 45 -2.42 -5.25 2.42
CA LEU A 45 -3.41 -6.33 2.42
C LEU A 45 -4.83 -5.78 2.56
N TYR A 46 -5.05 -4.83 3.46
CA TYR A 46 -6.37 -4.27 3.71
C TYR A 46 -6.90 -3.48 2.50
N ILE A 47 -6.08 -2.61 1.90
CA ILE A 47 -6.49 -1.83 0.72
C ILE A 47 -6.78 -2.78 -0.44
N LYS A 48 -5.90 -3.75 -0.69
CA LYS A 48 -6.09 -4.73 -1.77
C LYS A 48 -7.39 -5.51 -1.58
N GLU A 49 -7.68 -5.98 -0.37
CA GLU A 49 -8.90 -6.73 -0.07
C GLU A 49 -10.16 -5.86 -0.23
N LYS A 50 -10.15 -4.63 0.31
CA LYS A 50 -11.35 -3.77 0.34
C LYS A 50 -11.63 -3.02 -0.95
N THR A 51 -10.63 -2.82 -1.79
CA THR A 51 -10.74 -1.95 -2.98
C THR A 51 -10.36 -2.62 -4.28
N GLY A 52 -9.69 -3.78 -4.24
CA GLY A 52 -9.12 -4.42 -5.42
C GLY A 52 -7.91 -3.69 -6.01
N VAL A 53 -7.50 -2.55 -5.45
CA VAL A 53 -6.34 -1.78 -5.92
C VAL A 53 -5.05 -2.52 -5.62
N GLY A 54 -4.17 -2.63 -6.62
CA GLY A 54 -2.84 -3.18 -6.45
C GLY A 54 -2.00 -2.26 -5.57
N VAL A 55 -1.27 -2.82 -4.59
CA VAL A 55 -0.43 -2.05 -3.68
C VAL A 55 0.97 -2.62 -3.67
N LYS A 56 1.97 -1.75 -3.74
CA LYS A 56 3.38 -2.08 -3.65
C LYS A 56 4.03 -1.37 -2.47
N ILE A 57 4.67 -2.13 -1.60
CA ILE A 57 5.48 -1.57 -0.51
C ILE A 57 6.93 -1.35 -0.98
N THR A 58 7.52 -0.20 -0.64
CA THR A 58 8.89 0.15 -1.02
C THR A 58 9.65 0.73 0.17
N PRO A 59 10.86 0.23 0.50
CA PRO A 59 11.68 0.80 1.55
C PRO A 59 12.18 2.20 1.17
N ILE A 60 12.22 3.09 2.16
CA ILE A 60 12.75 4.45 2.06
C ILE A 60 13.95 4.53 3.01
N SER A 61 15.15 4.61 2.45
CA SER A 61 16.37 4.87 3.22
C SER A 61 16.37 6.30 3.78
N ASP A 62 17.01 6.49 4.94
CA ASP A 62 17.05 7.77 5.69
C ASP A 62 17.58 8.98 4.89
N ASN A 63 18.39 8.74 3.86
CA ASN A 63 18.93 9.79 2.99
C ASN A 63 17.92 10.31 1.95
N ASN A 64 16.79 9.63 1.76
CA ASN A 64 15.79 10.08 0.82
C ASN A 64 14.96 11.19 1.44
N ASN A 65 14.99 12.37 0.82
CA ASN A 65 14.10 13.45 1.20
C ASN A 65 12.65 13.02 0.94
N ILE A 66 11.90 12.73 2.01
CA ILE A 66 10.51 12.27 1.97
C ILE A 66 9.63 13.18 1.10
N TYR A 67 9.87 14.50 1.15
CA TYR A 67 9.21 15.47 0.28
C TYR A 67 9.49 15.22 -1.20
N TYR A 68 10.75 14.95 -1.55
CA TYR A 68 11.14 14.66 -2.92
C TYR A 68 10.46 13.40 -3.44
N LEU A 69 10.30 12.36 -2.61
CA LEU A 69 9.61 11.13 -3.00
C LEU A 69 8.12 11.36 -3.30
N LEU A 70 7.42 12.13 -2.47
CA LEU A 70 6.02 12.48 -2.68
C LEU A 70 5.83 13.41 -3.88
N LYS A 71 6.69 14.43 -4.02
CA LYS A 71 6.62 15.43 -5.10
C LYS A 71 6.88 14.83 -6.48
N ASN A 72 7.84 13.90 -6.59
CA ASN A 72 8.21 13.28 -7.87
C ASN A 72 7.41 12.00 -8.17
N GLU A 73 6.26 11.84 -7.52
CA GLU A 73 5.36 10.71 -7.70
C GLU A 73 6.00 9.31 -7.51
N LYS A 74 7.11 9.21 -6.76
CA LYS A 74 7.81 7.94 -6.52
C LYS A 74 7.10 7.05 -5.50
N VAL A 75 6.34 7.68 -4.60
CA VAL A 75 5.50 7.01 -3.59
C VAL A 75 4.17 7.76 -3.49
N ASP A 76 3.11 7.03 -3.16
CA ASP A 76 1.74 7.53 -3.02
C ASP A 76 1.42 7.83 -1.55
N ILE A 77 1.82 6.92 -0.66
CA ILE A 77 1.57 6.96 0.78
C ILE A 77 2.89 6.74 1.50
N ILE A 78 3.13 7.45 2.59
CA ILE A 78 4.29 7.26 3.47
C ILE A 78 3.83 7.22 4.91
N LEU A 79 4.34 6.23 5.65
CA LEU A 79 4.27 6.17 7.10
C LEU A 79 5.59 6.69 7.69
N THR A 80 5.51 7.67 8.58
CA THR A 80 6.70 8.23 9.23
C THR A 80 6.36 8.83 10.60
N ASP A 81 7.32 8.75 11.51
CA ASP A 81 7.22 9.40 12.83
C ASP A 81 7.61 10.88 12.74
N LYS A 82 8.22 11.30 11.62
CA LYS A 82 8.67 12.68 11.39
C LYS A 82 7.45 13.58 11.17
N ASN A 83 7.38 14.69 11.91
CA ASN A 83 6.40 15.72 11.61
C ASN A 83 6.89 16.55 10.42
N LEU A 84 6.38 16.23 9.25
CA LEU A 84 6.71 16.94 8.02
C LEU A 84 5.89 18.23 7.95
N ASN A 85 6.54 19.35 8.27
CA ASN A 85 5.93 20.67 8.19
C ASN A 85 5.95 21.15 6.73
N MET A 86 5.00 20.65 5.91
CA MET A 86 4.99 20.92 4.47
C MET A 86 3.76 21.72 4.04
N ASN A 87 3.99 22.96 3.62
CA ASN A 87 2.97 23.88 3.09
C ASN A 87 2.62 23.63 1.60
N VAL A 88 3.20 22.63 0.93
CA VAL A 88 3.15 22.45 -0.55
C VAL A 88 2.59 21.08 -0.98
N LEU A 89 2.06 20.29 -0.04
CA LEU A 89 1.39 19.01 -0.33
C LEU A 89 0.04 18.96 0.40
N SER A 90 -1.01 18.44 -0.23
CA SER A 90 -2.32 18.31 0.42
C SER A 90 -2.24 17.37 1.63
N ARG A 91 -2.24 17.95 2.82
CA ARG A 91 -2.21 17.26 4.11
C ARG A 91 -3.65 16.87 4.51
N LYS A 92 -3.98 15.58 4.58
CA LYS A 92 -4.95 15.10 5.61
C LYS A 92 -4.11 14.29 6.57
N THR A 93 -4.05 14.74 7.81
CA THR A 93 -3.39 14.00 8.88
C THR A 93 -4.18 12.72 9.08
N PHE A 94 -3.65 11.59 8.61
CA PHE A 94 -4.18 10.28 8.94
C PHE A 94 -3.50 9.81 10.22
N THR A 95 -4.27 9.83 11.31
CA THR A 95 -3.81 9.51 12.65
C THR A 95 -4.03 8.02 12.88
N LEU A 96 -3.20 7.16 12.25
CA LEU A 96 -3.21 5.72 12.54
C LEU A 96 -2.65 5.44 13.96
N ASP A 97 -1.99 6.42 14.56
CA ASP A 97 -1.44 6.42 15.90
C ASP A 97 -1.14 7.88 16.29
N LYS A 98 -1.25 8.25 17.58
CA LYS A 98 -0.87 9.61 18.05
C LYS A 98 0.61 9.92 17.78
N ASN A 99 1.43 8.89 17.51
CA ASN A 99 2.86 8.99 17.29
C ASN A 99 3.30 8.73 15.83
N ARG A 100 2.41 8.31 14.93
CA ARG A 100 2.76 7.99 13.53
C ARG A 100 1.88 8.75 12.56
N ASN A 101 2.52 9.46 11.63
CA ASN A 101 1.83 10.26 10.63
C ASN A 101 1.81 9.50 9.30
N LEU A 102 0.61 9.36 8.72
CA LEU A 102 0.45 8.91 7.34
C LEU A 102 0.30 10.14 6.44
N TYR A 103 1.25 10.29 5.51
CA TYR A 103 1.23 11.31 4.46
C TYR A 103 0.87 10.66 3.13
N TYR A 104 0.12 11.36 2.29
CA TYR A 104 -0.27 10.83 0.98
C TYR A 104 -0.39 11.94 -0.05
N ARG A 105 -0.28 11.61 -1.34
CA ARG A 105 -0.38 12.58 -2.44
C ARG A 105 -1.80 13.12 -2.62
N ALA A 106 -1.93 14.41 -2.94
CA ALA A 106 -3.20 15.06 -3.26
C ALA A 106 -4.01 14.30 -4.33
N LYS A 107 -3.30 13.88 -5.37
CA LYS A 107 -3.81 13.15 -6.54
C LYS A 107 -4.60 11.88 -6.18
N ILE A 108 -4.35 11.25 -5.03
CA ILE A 108 -5.10 10.05 -4.59
C ILE A 108 -6.58 10.39 -4.35
N LYS A 109 -6.91 11.61 -3.95
CA LYS A 109 -8.31 12.05 -3.81
C LYS A 109 -8.94 12.47 -5.13
N GLU A 110 -8.12 13.00 -6.03
CA GLU A 110 -8.57 13.53 -7.32
C GLU A 110 -8.74 12.40 -8.36
N ASP A 111 -8.03 11.30 -8.16
CA ASP A 111 -8.05 10.14 -9.03
C ASP A 111 -9.21 9.20 -8.65
N LEU A 112 -10.16 9.08 -9.57
CA LEU A 112 -11.35 8.22 -9.44
C LEU A 112 -10.99 6.77 -9.07
N ARG A 113 -9.81 6.30 -9.49
CA ARG A 113 -9.31 4.94 -9.27
C ARG A 113 -8.97 4.65 -7.80
N PHE A 114 -8.76 5.69 -6.99
CA PHE A 114 -8.39 5.57 -5.57
C PHE A 114 -9.42 6.15 -4.60
N THR A 115 -10.61 6.47 -5.09
CA THR A 115 -11.70 7.05 -4.29
C THR A 115 -12.05 6.20 -3.06
N THR A 116 -12.09 4.88 -3.21
CA THR A 116 -12.39 3.93 -2.13
C THR A 116 -11.18 3.64 -1.22
N VAL A 117 -9.96 3.95 -1.65
CA VAL A 117 -8.72 3.72 -0.88
C VAL A 117 -8.73 4.58 0.38
N MET A 118 -9.07 5.86 0.25
CA MET A 118 -9.06 6.78 1.40
C MET A 118 -10.13 6.42 2.43
N GLU A 119 -11.29 5.93 1.97
CA GLU A 119 -12.34 5.43 2.86
C GLU A 119 -11.90 4.15 3.58
N ALA A 120 -11.27 3.22 2.87
CA ALA A 120 -10.71 2.00 3.46
C ALA A 120 -9.68 2.33 4.54
N ILE A 121 -8.72 3.21 4.25
CA ILE A 121 -7.70 3.63 5.24
C ILE A 121 -8.36 4.29 6.45
N GLU A 122 -9.41 5.09 6.27
CA GLU A 122 -10.12 5.74 7.39
C GLU A 122 -10.89 4.74 8.26
N ARG A 123 -11.48 3.70 7.66
CA ARG A 123 -12.11 2.62 8.40
C ARG A 123 -11.08 1.81 9.18
N LEU A 124 -9.93 1.51 8.56
CA LEU A 124 -8.83 0.81 9.23
C LEU A 124 -8.28 1.63 10.41
N SER A 125 -8.08 2.94 10.23
CA SER A 125 -7.54 3.81 11.28
C SER A 125 -8.42 3.90 12.52
N LYS A 126 -9.73 3.71 12.39
CA LYS A 126 -10.68 3.69 13.52
C LYS A 126 -10.59 2.41 14.35
N ASN A 127 -10.02 1.34 13.79
CA ASN A 127 -10.01 0.00 14.40
C ASN A 127 -8.60 -0.52 14.73
N LEU A 128 -7.57 0.25 14.40
CA LEU A 128 -6.17 -0.08 14.64
C LEU A 128 -5.57 0.89 15.66
N ASN A 129 -4.74 0.38 16.57
CA ASN A 129 -3.97 1.20 17.50
C ASN A 129 -2.47 0.86 17.43
N SER A 130 -1.65 1.66 18.13
CA SER A 130 -0.19 1.52 18.16
C SER A 130 0.27 0.17 18.70
N GLN A 131 -0.37 -0.31 19.77
CA GLN A 131 -0.04 -1.57 20.42
C GLN A 131 -0.29 -2.76 19.50
N ASP A 132 -1.34 -2.69 18.67
CA ASP A 132 -1.62 -3.72 17.67
C ASP A 132 -0.46 -3.84 16.67
N ILE A 133 0.05 -2.70 16.18
CA ILE A 133 1.19 -2.69 15.23
C ILE A 133 2.45 -3.22 15.91
N THR A 134 2.77 -2.79 17.14
CA THR A 134 3.97 -3.24 17.85
C THR A 134 3.92 -4.74 18.12
N LYS A 135 2.78 -5.28 18.59
CA LYS A 135 2.60 -6.73 18.78
C LYS A 135 2.75 -7.53 17.49
N LEU A 136 2.21 -7.01 16.38
CA LEU A 136 2.37 -7.63 15.07
C LEU A 136 3.82 -7.59 14.61
N ALA A 137 4.51 -6.47 14.80
CA ALA A 137 5.91 -6.32 14.43
C ALA A 137 6.80 -7.33 15.17
N GLU A 138 6.58 -7.53 16.47
CA GLU A 138 7.26 -8.55 17.27
C GLU A 138 7.01 -9.97 16.72
N LYS A 139 5.74 -10.29 16.42
CA LYS A 139 5.36 -11.60 15.89
C LYS A 139 5.97 -11.85 14.50
N ILE A 140 5.93 -10.87 13.62
CA ILE A 140 6.52 -10.92 12.27
C ILE A 140 8.03 -11.11 12.35
N ASN A 141 8.70 -10.35 13.22
CA ASN A 141 10.15 -10.46 13.40
C ASN A 141 10.58 -11.87 13.85
N LYS A 142 9.76 -12.53 14.68
CA LYS A 142 10.01 -13.89 15.16
C LYS A 142 9.69 -14.97 14.12
N GLU A 143 8.54 -14.88 13.47
CA GLU A 143 7.99 -15.98 12.65
C GLU A 143 8.28 -15.84 11.15
N LYS A 144 8.60 -14.63 10.65
CA LYS A 144 8.89 -14.35 9.23
C LYS A 144 7.77 -14.79 8.26
N LEU A 145 6.52 -14.70 8.72
CA LEU A 145 5.31 -15.03 7.95
C LEU A 145 4.38 -13.81 7.86
N GLU A 146 4.91 -12.66 7.42
CA GLU A 146 4.28 -11.35 7.54
C GLU A 146 2.84 -11.30 6.99
N ARG A 147 2.63 -11.78 5.76
CA ARG A 147 1.32 -11.69 5.09
C ARG A 147 0.28 -12.58 5.78
N ARG A 148 0.69 -13.76 6.25
CA ARG A 148 -0.19 -14.69 6.95
C ARG A 148 -0.59 -14.12 8.31
N ILE A 149 0.39 -13.64 9.08
CA ILE A 149 0.19 -13.06 10.41
C ILE A 149 -0.76 -11.87 10.34
N VAL A 150 -0.54 -10.96 9.39
CA VAL A 150 -1.40 -9.79 9.20
C VAL A 150 -2.80 -10.19 8.75
N LYS A 151 -2.93 -11.14 7.82
CA LYS A 151 -4.24 -11.65 7.39
C LYS A 151 -5.04 -12.25 8.55
N GLU A 152 -4.42 -13.13 9.34
CA GLU A 152 -5.06 -13.74 10.51
C GLU A 152 -5.51 -12.67 11.52
N PHE A 153 -4.67 -11.66 11.78
CA PHE A 153 -5.01 -10.54 12.64
C PHE A 153 -6.24 -9.75 12.14
N LEU A 154 -6.27 -9.42 10.84
CA LEU A 154 -7.40 -8.71 10.24
C LEU A 154 -8.69 -9.54 10.31
N MET A 155 -8.61 -10.85 10.09
CA MET A 155 -9.77 -11.76 10.23
C MET A 155 -10.29 -11.80 11.68
N GLN A 156 -9.39 -11.92 12.67
CA GLN A 156 -9.76 -11.94 14.09
C GLN A 156 -10.44 -10.64 14.55
N ARG A 157 -10.10 -9.52 13.92
CA ARG A 157 -10.71 -8.21 14.21
C ARG A 157 -12.00 -7.93 13.41
N GLY A 158 -12.45 -8.86 12.57
CA GLY A 158 -13.58 -8.64 11.67
C GLY A 158 -13.32 -7.55 10.61
N LEU A 159 -12.04 -7.33 10.28
CA LEU A 159 -11.57 -6.33 9.32
C LEU A 159 -11.23 -6.93 7.95
N TRP A 160 -11.17 -8.27 7.84
CA TRP A 160 -10.94 -8.95 6.57
C TRP A 160 -12.14 -8.83 5.63
#